data_AF-A0A421DSD1-F1
#
_entry.id   AF-A0A421DSD1-F1
#
_cell.length_a   1.000
_cell.length_b   1.000
_cell.length_c   1.000
_cell.angle_alpha   90.00
_cell.angle_beta   90.00
_cell.angle_gamma   90.00
#
_symmetry.space_group_name_H-M   'P 1'
#
loop_
_entity.id
_entity.type
_entity.pdbx_description
1 polymer ?
#
loop_
_entity_poly.entity_id
_entity_poly.type
_entity_poly.pdbx_seq_one_letter_code
_entity_poly.pdbx_strand_id
1 'polypeptide(L)'
;MDGFHDPALARQIYTTAFPLLDLTVIPDEEIKTHRRAALLELVLKHIRTRDMLELARDIGMLMELWTLPLTQQRALMFYILRTGRTSDYRAFIDGVIEPLTGEREENMETIANQLKREGFEEGLRQGIGQMKASQQRIARQLLATGMPLPQVQQITGLSAEDMPEDTEDSL
;
A
#
# COMPACT_ATOMS: atom_id res chain seq x y z
N MET A 1 -19.76 -15.33 25.79
CA MET A 1 -20.49 -16.23 24.87
C MET A 1 -21.92 -15.75 24.63
N ASP A 2 -22.57 -15.13 25.62
CA ASP A 2 -23.99 -14.74 25.55
C ASP A 2 -24.28 -13.49 24.67
N GLY A 3 -23.23 -12.85 24.15
CA GLY A 3 -23.33 -11.76 23.18
C GLY A 3 -23.30 -12.19 21.71
N PHE A 4 -23.16 -13.49 21.42
CA PHE A 4 -23.25 -14.02 20.06
C PHE A 4 -24.68 -14.46 19.76
N HIS A 5 -25.14 -14.24 18.51
CA HIS A 5 -26.46 -14.69 18.04
C HIS A 5 -26.63 -16.22 18.18
N ASP A 6 -25.54 -16.97 18.09
CA ASP A 6 -25.49 -18.40 18.44
C ASP A 6 -24.38 -18.66 19.48
N PRO A 7 -24.72 -18.66 20.79
CA PRO A 7 -23.77 -18.90 21.86
C PRO A 7 -23.19 -20.32 21.86
N ALA A 8 -23.88 -21.31 21.29
CA ALA A 8 -23.43 -22.69 21.25
C ALA A 8 -22.35 -22.87 20.18
N LEU A 9 -22.57 -22.32 18.98
CA LEU A 9 -21.56 -22.30 17.91
C LEU A 9 -20.34 -21.47 18.31
N ALA A 10 -20.53 -20.31 18.94
CA ALA A 10 -19.44 -19.48 19.44
C ALA A 10 -18.60 -20.26 20.47
N ARG A 11 -19.24 -21.00 21.37
CA ARG A 11 -18.53 -21.82 22.34
C ARG A 11 -17.73 -22.92 21.64
N GLN A 12 -18.31 -23.59 20.64
CA GLN A 12 -17.61 -24.62 19.87
C GLN A 12 -16.39 -24.08 19.11
N ILE A 13 -16.48 -22.89 18.50
CA ILE A 13 -15.38 -22.33 17.69
C ILE A 13 -14.31 -21.68 18.57
N TYR A 14 -14.70 -20.89 19.57
CA TYR A 14 -13.77 -20.05 20.33
C TYR A 14 -13.18 -20.71 21.58
N THR A 15 -13.66 -21.89 21.99
CA THR A 15 -13.08 -22.62 23.14
C THR A 15 -12.20 -23.81 22.76
N THR A 16 -12.21 -24.23 21.49
CA THR A 16 -11.21 -25.16 20.96
C THR A 16 -9.90 -24.44 20.69
N ALA A 17 -8.78 -25.16 20.83
CA ALA A 17 -7.48 -24.67 20.38
C ALA A 17 -7.56 -24.34 18.88
N PHE A 18 -7.22 -23.11 18.52
CA PHE A 18 -7.10 -22.71 17.13
C PHE A 18 -5.87 -23.40 16.53
N PRO A 19 -6.02 -24.24 15.50
CA PRO A 19 -4.86 -24.80 14.83
C PRO A 19 -4.07 -23.65 14.20
N LEU A 20 -2.81 -23.48 14.61
CA LEU A 20 -1.91 -22.54 13.98
C LEU A 20 -1.54 -23.08 12.60
N LEU A 21 -1.86 -22.31 11.56
CA LEU A 21 -1.52 -22.66 10.19
C LEU A 21 -0.14 -22.09 9.86
N ASP A 22 0.83 -22.97 9.63
CA ASP A 22 2.13 -22.57 9.10
C ASP A 22 2.10 -22.61 7.57
N LEU A 23 1.86 -21.46 6.95
CA LEU A 23 1.81 -21.34 5.48
C LEU A 23 3.17 -21.62 4.81
N THR A 24 4.28 -21.55 5.54
CA THR A 24 5.61 -21.67 4.93
C THR A 24 5.91 -23.09 4.45
N VAL A 25 5.30 -24.09 5.08
CA VAL A 25 5.51 -25.51 4.77
C VAL A 25 4.47 -26.09 3.81
N ILE A 26 3.34 -25.40 3.61
CA ILE A 26 2.26 -25.87 2.72
C ILE A 26 2.62 -25.54 1.27
N PRO A 27 2.65 -26.50 0.33
CA PRO A 27 2.93 -26.23 -1.08
C PRO A 27 1.92 -25.29 -1.72
N ASP A 28 2.35 -24.48 -2.70
CA ASP A 28 1.46 -23.52 -3.39
C ASP A 28 0.30 -24.22 -4.08
N GLU A 29 0.54 -25.40 -4.68
CA GLU A 29 -0.51 -26.21 -5.32
C GLU A 29 -1.55 -26.73 -4.32
N GLU A 30 -1.15 -26.98 -3.07
CA GLU A 30 -2.09 -27.32 -2.00
C GLU A 30 -2.88 -26.08 -1.56
N ILE A 31 -2.22 -24.94 -1.35
CA ILE A 31 -2.86 -23.66 -1.01
C ILE A 31 -3.93 -23.28 -2.04
N LYS A 32 -3.66 -23.47 -3.33
CA LYS A 32 -4.62 -23.20 -4.42
C LYS A 32 -5.93 -23.99 -4.28
N THR A 33 -5.95 -25.08 -3.52
CA THR A 33 -7.16 -25.87 -3.23
C THR A 33 -8.00 -25.34 -2.06
N HIS A 34 -7.47 -24.39 -1.27
CA HIS A 34 -8.11 -23.87 -0.03
C HIS A 34 -9.29 -22.92 -0.27
N ARG A 35 -9.96 -23.08 -1.39
CA ARG A 35 -11.15 -22.32 -1.78
C ARG A 35 -10.92 -20.80 -1.72
N ARG A 36 -11.83 -20.06 -1.09
CA ARG A 36 -11.78 -18.59 -0.94
C ARG A 36 -10.56 -18.12 -0.13
N ALA A 37 -9.94 -18.97 0.68
CA ALA A 37 -8.76 -18.62 1.46
C ALA A 37 -7.47 -18.68 0.64
N ALA A 38 -7.45 -19.49 -0.43
CA ALA A 38 -6.28 -19.75 -1.27
C ALA A 38 -5.54 -18.48 -1.69
N LEU A 39 -6.28 -17.48 -2.14
CA LEU A 39 -5.70 -16.22 -2.60
C LEU A 39 -4.98 -15.46 -1.49
N LEU A 40 -5.63 -15.32 -0.34
CA LEU A 40 -5.06 -14.58 0.78
C LEU A 40 -3.86 -15.34 1.35
N GLU A 41 -3.95 -16.66 1.45
CA GLU A 41 -2.84 -17.50 1.92
C GLU A 41 -1.64 -17.47 0.99
N LEU A 42 -1.86 -17.55 -0.33
CA LEU A 42 -0.79 -17.47 -1.33
C LEU A 42 -0.08 -16.12 -1.24
N VAL A 43 -0.85 -15.03 -1.12
CA VAL A 43 -0.30 -13.69 -0.94
C VAL A 43 0.46 -13.59 0.38
N LEU A 44 -0.14 -13.96 1.51
CA LEU A 44 0.47 -13.85 2.84
C LEU A 44 1.75 -14.69 2.98
N LYS A 45 1.78 -15.89 2.38
CA LYS A 45 2.96 -16.75 2.37
C LYS A 45 4.16 -16.07 1.72
N HIS A 46 3.91 -15.36 0.62
CA HIS A 46 4.98 -14.88 -0.27
C HIS A 46 5.27 -13.38 -0.16
N ILE A 47 4.37 -12.59 0.43
CA ILE A 47 4.41 -11.12 0.42
C ILE A 47 5.76 -10.53 0.87
N ARG A 48 6.50 -11.22 1.74
CA ARG A 48 7.83 -10.79 2.24
C ARG A 48 9.01 -11.58 1.69
N THR A 49 8.77 -12.70 1.02
CA THR A 49 9.80 -13.70 0.70
C THR A 49 10.05 -13.81 -0.80
N ARG A 50 9.10 -13.38 -1.64
CA ARG A 50 9.16 -13.51 -3.10
C ARG A 50 8.80 -12.19 -3.80
N ASP A 51 9.21 -12.08 -5.05
CA ASP A 51 8.67 -11.06 -5.95
C ASP A 51 7.22 -11.39 -6.30
N MET A 52 6.31 -10.45 -6.06
CA MET A 52 4.88 -10.61 -6.34
C MET A 52 4.56 -10.72 -7.83
N LEU A 53 5.45 -10.22 -8.70
CA LEU A 53 5.35 -10.41 -10.13
C LEU A 53 5.28 -11.90 -10.52
N GLU A 54 6.05 -12.75 -9.82
CA GLU A 54 6.08 -14.19 -10.09
C GLU A 54 4.76 -14.89 -9.77
N LEU A 55 3.88 -14.25 -9.00
CA LEU A 55 2.58 -14.77 -8.59
C LEU A 55 1.41 -14.09 -9.31
N ALA A 56 1.67 -13.11 -10.17
CA ALA A 56 0.65 -12.25 -10.79
C ALA A 56 -0.45 -13.08 -11.47
N ARG A 57 -0.05 -14.05 -12.30
CA ARG A 57 -0.98 -14.95 -13.02
C ARG A 57 -1.81 -15.80 -12.06
N ASP A 58 -1.18 -16.37 -11.03
CA ASP A 58 -1.88 -17.19 -10.02
C ASP A 58 -2.91 -16.35 -9.24
N ILE A 59 -2.55 -15.11 -8.90
CA ILE A 59 -3.44 -14.15 -8.25
C ILE A 59 -4.65 -13.85 -9.15
N GLY A 60 -4.42 -13.54 -10.43
CA GLY A 60 -5.49 -13.28 -11.40
C GLY A 60 -6.42 -14.49 -11.56
N MET A 61 -5.87 -15.70 -11.70
CA MET A 61 -6.66 -16.93 -11.80
C MET A 61 -7.52 -17.18 -10.56
N LEU A 62 -6.98 -16.96 -9.36
CA LEU A 62 -7.72 -17.12 -8.11
C LEU A 62 -8.78 -16.02 -7.93
N MET A 63 -8.52 -14.78 -8.35
CA MET A 63 -9.51 -13.71 -8.35
C MET A 63 -10.70 -14.03 -9.27
N GLU A 64 -10.42 -14.56 -10.47
CA GLU A 64 -11.42 -15.01 -11.44
C GLU A 64 -12.26 -16.16 -10.85
N LEU A 65 -11.59 -17.19 -10.32
CA LEU A 65 -12.23 -18.40 -9.81
C LEU A 65 -13.15 -18.11 -8.61
N TRP A 66 -12.75 -17.23 -7.69
CA TRP A 66 -13.48 -16.97 -6.45
C TRP A 66 -14.38 -15.74 -6.48
N THR A 67 -14.49 -15.08 -7.64
CA THR A 67 -15.39 -13.93 -7.88
C THR A 67 -15.35 -12.90 -6.75
N LEU A 68 -14.17 -12.34 -6.49
CA LEU A 68 -14.01 -11.39 -5.39
C LEU A 68 -14.79 -10.09 -5.65
N PRO A 69 -15.49 -9.52 -4.64
CA PRO A 69 -16.06 -8.19 -4.74
C PRO A 69 -15.01 -7.13 -5.04
N LEU A 70 -15.38 -6.08 -5.78
CA LEU A 70 -14.48 -4.96 -6.15
C LEU A 70 -13.71 -4.39 -4.94
N THR A 71 -14.40 -4.19 -3.80
CA THR A 71 -13.77 -3.68 -2.57
C THR A 71 -12.64 -4.59 -2.07
N GLN A 72 -12.80 -5.91 -2.19
CA GLN A 72 -11.79 -6.89 -1.78
C GLN A 72 -10.65 -6.98 -2.78
N GLN A 73 -10.94 -6.97 -4.09
CA GLN A 73 -9.92 -6.89 -5.14
C GLN A 73 -9.04 -5.66 -4.92
N ARG A 74 -9.67 -4.50 -4.74
CA ARG A 74 -8.97 -3.23 -4.48
C ARG A 74 -8.12 -3.32 -3.23
N ALA A 75 -8.68 -3.75 -2.10
CA ALA A 75 -7.93 -3.86 -0.84
C ALA A 75 -6.72 -4.79 -0.96
N LEU A 76 -6.87 -5.93 -1.65
CA LEU A 76 -5.78 -6.87 -1.88
C LEU A 76 -4.69 -6.26 -2.78
N MET A 77 -5.06 -5.59 -3.87
CA MET A 77 -4.09 -4.92 -4.75
C MET A 77 -3.33 -3.82 -4.01
N PHE A 78 -4.00 -2.98 -3.21
CA PHE A 78 -3.33 -2.01 -2.35
C PHE A 78 -2.37 -2.67 -1.37
N TYR A 79 -2.79 -3.75 -0.72
CA TYR A 79 -1.94 -4.46 0.23
C TYR A 79 -0.68 -5.01 -0.44
N ILE A 80 -0.83 -5.66 -1.60
CA ILE A 80 0.28 -6.24 -2.36
C ILE A 80 1.24 -5.14 -2.81
N LEU A 81 0.75 -4.06 -3.42
CA LEU A 81 1.61 -3.00 -3.96
C LEU A 81 2.31 -2.18 -2.87
N ARG A 82 1.69 -2.05 -1.71
CA ARG A 82 2.26 -1.30 -0.58
C ARG A 82 3.24 -2.12 0.26
N THR A 83 2.98 -3.41 0.41
CA THR A 83 3.72 -4.28 1.36
C THR A 83 4.66 -5.25 0.64
N GLY A 84 4.25 -5.70 -0.53
CA GLY A 84 4.96 -6.68 -1.33
C GLY A 84 6.11 -6.07 -2.10
N ARG A 85 7.13 -6.89 -2.35
CA ARG A 85 8.17 -6.56 -3.32
C ARG A 85 7.64 -6.89 -4.72
N THR A 86 7.62 -5.89 -5.60
CA THR A 86 7.27 -6.08 -7.01
C THR A 86 8.35 -5.41 -7.85
N SER A 87 9.11 -6.19 -8.63
CA SER A 87 10.19 -5.62 -9.48
C SER A 87 9.68 -4.75 -10.61
N ASP A 88 8.55 -5.13 -11.21
CA ASP A 88 7.87 -4.35 -12.24
C ASP A 88 6.37 -4.30 -11.96
N TYR A 89 5.92 -3.13 -11.51
CA TYR A 89 4.52 -2.90 -11.17
C TYR A 89 3.59 -3.02 -12.38
N ARG A 90 4.02 -2.63 -13.59
CA ARG A 90 3.17 -2.69 -14.77
C ARG A 90 2.99 -4.13 -15.21
N ALA A 91 4.10 -4.87 -15.33
CA ALA A 91 4.05 -6.29 -15.66
C ALA A 91 3.23 -7.09 -14.63
N PHE A 92 3.27 -6.68 -13.34
CA PHE A 92 2.46 -7.31 -12.31
C PHE A 92 0.97 -7.07 -12.53
N ILE A 93 0.56 -5.83 -12.77
CA ILE A 93 -0.85 -5.52 -13.07
C ILE A 93 -1.30 -6.27 -14.33
N ASP A 94 -0.52 -6.23 -15.40
CA ASP A 94 -0.84 -6.92 -16.66
C ASP A 94 -0.97 -8.44 -16.45
N GLY A 95 -0.10 -9.04 -15.65
CA GLY A 95 -0.16 -10.46 -15.31
C GLY A 95 -1.34 -10.85 -14.41
N VAL A 96 -1.83 -9.92 -13.57
CA VAL A 96 -3.06 -10.12 -12.80
C VAL A 96 -4.29 -9.98 -13.69
N ILE A 97 -4.26 -9.09 -14.69
CA ILE A 97 -5.37 -8.87 -15.64
C ILE A 97 -5.50 -10.04 -16.62
N GLU A 98 -4.40 -10.62 -17.10
CA GLU A 98 -4.38 -11.66 -18.14
C GLU A 98 -5.42 -12.78 -17.96
N PRO A 99 -5.66 -13.33 -16.75
CA PRO A 99 -6.63 -14.42 -16.55
C PRO A 99 -8.07 -13.95 -16.28
N LEU A 100 -8.30 -12.65 -16.11
CA LEU A 100 -9.62 -12.09 -15.78
C LEU A 100 -10.48 -11.96 -17.03
N THR A 101 -11.81 -11.99 -16.84
CA THR A 101 -12.74 -11.79 -17.96
C THR A 101 -13.92 -10.89 -17.59
N GLY A 102 -14.43 -10.15 -18.58
CA GLY A 102 -15.65 -9.34 -18.48
C GLY A 102 -15.58 -8.28 -17.40
N GLU A 103 -16.59 -8.21 -16.53
CA GLU A 103 -16.67 -7.19 -15.46
C GLU A 103 -15.44 -7.18 -14.53
N ARG A 104 -14.78 -8.32 -14.32
CA ARG A 104 -13.59 -8.40 -13.44
C ARG A 104 -12.36 -7.76 -14.06
N GLU A 105 -12.21 -7.88 -15.37
CA GLU A 105 -11.15 -7.22 -16.14
C GLU A 105 -11.34 -5.69 -16.08
N GLU A 106 -12.56 -5.20 -16.36
CA GLU A 106 -12.93 -3.77 -16.27
C GLU A 106 -12.73 -3.20 -14.85
N ASN A 107 -13.10 -3.97 -13.83
CA ASN A 107 -12.87 -3.62 -12.43
C ASN A 107 -11.36 -3.49 -12.12
N MET A 108 -10.53 -4.36 -12.67
CA MET A 108 -9.08 -4.33 -12.47
C MET A 108 -8.43 -3.14 -13.18
N GLU A 109 -8.86 -2.80 -14.41
CA GLU A 109 -8.43 -1.58 -15.09
C GLU A 109 -8.76 -0.33 -14.27
N THR A 110 -9.96 -0.29 -13.69
CA THR A 110 -10.40 0.79 -12.80
C THR A 110 -9.51 0.88 -11.56
N ILE A 111 -9.21 -0.25 -10.92
CA ILE A 111 -8.31 -0.33 -9.76
C ILE A 111 -6.90 0.16 -10.13
N ALA A 112 -6.35 -0.28 -11.27
CA ALA A 112 -5.03 0.13 -11.75
C ALA A 112 -4.93 1.64 -11.96
N ASN A 113 -5.96 2.24 -12.58
CA ASN A 113 -6.04 3.69 -12.79
C ASN A 113 -6.14 4.45 -11.46
N GLN A 114 -6.92 3.96 -10.50
CA GLN A 114 -7.02 4.55 -9.17
C GLN A 114 -5.66 4.53 -8.44
N LEU A 115 -4.98 3.38 -8.45
CA LEU A 115 -3.66 3.21 -7.84
C LEU A 115 -2.61 4.15 -8.44
N LYS A 116 -2.60 4.27 -9.76
CA LYS A 116 -1.71 5.20 -10.48
C LYS A 116 -1.96 6.65 -10.07
N ARG A 117 -3.23 7.05 -9.95
CA ARG A 117 -3.60 8.40 -9.53
C ARG A 117 -3.17 8.68 -8.09
N GLU A 118 -3.47 7.78 -7.16
CA GLU A 118 -3.08 7.94 -5.75
C GLU A 118 -1.56 8.00 -5.58
N GLY A 119 -0.81 7.14 -6.28
CA GLY A 119 0.64 7.18 -6.27
C GLY A 119 1.22 8.48 -6.84
N PHE A 120 0.60 9.04 -7.89
CA PHE A 120 1.00 10.34 -8.43
C PHE A 120 0.74 11.49 -7.45
N GLU A 121 -0.46 11.52 -6.85
CA GLU A 121 -0.82 12.54 -5.86
C GLU A 121 0.10 12.49 -4.62
N GLU A 122 0.39 11.29 -4.13
CA GLU A 122 1.31 11.10 -3.01
C GLU A 122 2.73 11.54 -3.38
N GLY A 123 3.23 11.16 -4.56
CA GLY A 123 4.53 11.60 -5.07
C GLY A 123 4.65 13.11 -5.21
N LEU A 124 3.60 13.78 -5.71
CA LEU A 124 3.56 15.24 -5.81
C LEU A 124 3.61 15.91 -4.44
N ARG A 125 2.81 15.43 -3.47
CA ARG A 125 2.82 15.96 -2.09
C ARG A 125 4.18 15.80 -1.43
N GLN A 126 4.81 14.63 -1.57
CA GLN A 126 6.15 14.38 -1.05
C GLN A 126 7.18 15.29 -1.70
N GLY A 127 7.11 15.48 -3.03
CA GLY A 127 8.02 16.37 -3.77
C GLY A 127 7.91 17.84 -3.33
N ILE A 128 6.68 18.35 -3.18
CA ILE A 128 6.44 19.71 -2.67
C ILE A 128 6.97 19.84 -1.23
N GLY A 129 6.71 18.85 -0.37
CA GLY A 129 7.21 18.85 1.01
C GLY A 129 8.74 18.87 1.08
N GLN A 130 9.43 18.07 0.25
CA GLN A 130 10.90 18.05 0.18
C GLN A 130 11.48 19.37 -0.36
N MET A 131 10.83 19.97 -1.36
CA MET A 131 11.22 21.28 -1.89
C MET A 131 11.09 22.36 -0.81
N LYS A 132 9.96 22.40 -0.10
CA LYS A 132 9.71 23.33 0.99
C LYS A 132 10.72 23.17 2.13
N ALA A 133 10.97 21.93 2.56
CA ALA A 133 11.99 21.64 3.58
C ALA A 133 13.40 22.09 3.14
N SER A 134 13.71 21.96 1.85
CA SER A 134 14.98 22.42 1.29
C SER A 134 15.08 23.94 1.27
N GLN A 135 14.02 24.64 0.85
CA GLN A 135 13.93 26.10 0.89
C GLN A 135 14.08 26.61 2.32
N GLN A 136 13.42 25.98 3.30
CA GLN A 136 13.54 26.33 4.72
C GLN A 136 14.95 26.13 5.26
N ARG A 137 15.64 25.05 4.87
CA ARG A 137 17.04 24.82 5.24
C ARG A 137 17.97 25.90 4.68
N ILE A 138 17.76 26.31 3.42
CA ILE A 138 18.51 27.42 2.81
C ILE A 138 18.20 28.73 3.54
N ALA A 139 16.93 29.00 3.84
CA ALA A 139 16.52 30.18 4.60
C ALA A 139 17.23 30.26 5.96
N ARG A 140 17.28 29.16 6.72
CA ARG A 140 18.01 29.08 8.00
C ARG A 140 19.49 29.42 7.85
N GLN A 141 20.15 28.92 6.81
CA GLN A 141 21.56 29.21 6.55
C GLN A 141 21.79 30.68 6.20
N LEU A 142 20.93 31.27 5.35
CA LEU A 142 21.04 32.67 4.97
C LEU A 142 20.80 33.61 6.17
N LEU A 143 19.80 33.32 7.00
CA LEU A 143 19.56 34.05 8.24
C LEU A 143 20.74 33.95 9.20
N ALA A 144 21.35 32.76 9.35
CA ALA A 144 22.54 32.57 10.17
C ALA A 144 23.76 33.37 9.67
N THR A 145 23.82 33.71 8.37
CA THR A 145 24.85 34.61 7.82
C THR A 145 24.55 36.10 8.02
N GLY A 146 23.45 36.45 8.69
CA GLY A 146 23.02 37.82 8.94
C GLY A 146 22.28 38.48 7.77
N MET A 147 21.82 37.69 6.79
CA MET A 147 21.05 38.21 5.66
C MET A 147 19.66 38.70 6.14
N PRO A 148 19.23 39.91 5.75
CA PRO A 148 17.92 40.43 6.14
C PRO A 148 16.76 39.57 5.65
N LEU A 149 15.74 39.40 6.49
CA LEU A 149 14.53 38.59 6.22
C LEU A 149 13.89 38.86 4.84
N PRO A 150 13.72 40.13 4.38
CA PRO A 150 13.13 40.39 3.06
C PRO A 150 13.96 39.84 1.90
N GLN A 151 15.30 39.85 2.02
CA GLN A 151 16.20 39.28 1.00
C GLN A 151 16.17 37.76 1.04
N VAL A 152 16.10 37.14 2.22
CA VAL A 152 15.97 35.69 2.37
C VAL A 152 14.66 35.19 1.74
N GLN A 153 13.55 35.88 1.98
CA GLN A 153 12.25 35.57 1.36
C GLN A 153 12.32 35.68 -0.17
N GLN A 154 12.97 36.73 -0.68
CA GLN A 154 13.16 36.91 -2.12
C GLN A 154 13.99 35.79 -2.77
N ILE A 155 15.04 35.32 -2.10
CA ILE A 155 15.94 34.26 -2.62
C ILE A 155 15.32 32.87 -2.52
N THR A 156 14.64 32.58 -1.40
CA THR A 156 14.10 31.23 -1.13
C THR A 156 12.70 31.04 -1.70
N GLY A 157 11.98 32.13 -2.00
CA GLY A 157 10.59 32.11 -2.47
C GLY A 157 9.60 31.67 -1.39
N LEU A 158 10.00 31.64 -0.12
CA LEU A 158 9.13 31.29 1.00
C LEU A 158 8.19 32.46 1.36
N SER A 159 6.94 32.12 1.67
CA SER A 159 6.01 33.05 2.31
C SER A 159 6.43 33.31 3.76
N ALA A 160 5.88 34.36 4.39
CA ALA A 160 6.14 34.64 5.80
C ALA A 160 5.74 33.48 6.74
N GLU A 161 4.65 32.77 6.43
CA GLU A 161 4.17 31.60 7.18
C GLU A 161 5.09 30.38 7.04
N ASP A 162 5.84 30.30 5.94
CA ASP A 162 6.69 29.16 5.62
C ASP A 162 8.15 29.38 6.03
N MET A 163 8.46 30.55 6.60
CA MET A 163 9.78 30.86 7.12
C MET A 163 10.11 29.96 8.32
N PRO A 164 11.37 29.55 8.48
CA PRO A 164 11.80 28.88 9.69
C PRO A 164 11.57 29.82 10.89
N GLU A 165 11.01 29.29 11.98
CA GLU A 165 10.85 30.04 13.22
C GLU A 165 12.20 30.61 13.69
N ASP A 166 12.20 31.89 14.06
CA ASP A 166 13.38 32.56 14.61
C ASP A 166 13.82 31.80 15.86
N THR A 167 15.03 31.25 15.80
CA THR A 167 15.73 30.83 17.01
C THR A 167 16.30 32.09 17.64
N GLU A 168 15.42 32.88 18.27
CA GLU A 168 15.82 33.79 19.34
C GLU A 168 16.26 32.94 20.54
N ASP A 169 17.47 32.38 20.48
CA ASP A 169 18.28 32.18 21.69
C ASP A 169 19.37 33.25 21.65
N SER A 170 18.97 34.44 22.10
CA SER A 170 19.89 35.42 22.63
C SER A 170 20.35 34.94 24.01
N LEU A 171 21.62 34.58 24.16
CA LEU A 171 22.43 34.88 25.35
C LEU A 171 23.89 35.07 24.95
#